data_AF-A0AAD6ZUP8-F1
#
_entry.id   AF-A0AAD6ZUP8-F1
#
_cell.length_a   1.000
_cell.length_b   1.000
_cell.length_c   1.000
_cell.angle_alpha   90.00
_cell.angle_beta   90.00
_cell.angle_gamma   90.00
#
_symmetry.space_group_name_H-M   'P 1'
#
loop_
_entity.id
_entity.type
_entity.pdbx_description
1 polymer ?
#
loop_
_entity_poly.entity_id
_entity_poly.type
_entity_poly.pdbx_seq_one_letter_code
_entity_poly.pdbx_strand_id
1 'polypeptide(L)'
;MMSAISRPQQDDLMLSGYRASPALPDDLREALHWLYQSGVPVHDLLEEIKESDFFAAALVGKFKKATGYFGELGYHTIFHVVGDKFSVDTTLSDVSPVSRDTLLEQVLVPEAIVILISADFDVEHDEAVQILLASTDFGLHYHSDPLDRQRAIITSPPSDHPRLPALESTPTASSSLLLPLPSPLGSPILPPALERPANWAFDLDPELEPPPFDPALLCNYCDELLPAVQSERLLALGEKLFTLSWDDPLPENAHHRRMPKITMTVDYCKCHRFERDHLSNAIAAGWPLHPNFGGLFRRLLDLGPALRFLCKDITQSVFFLAVRQHYKGKTTKLQSIGAQYEATDRLARQGVGYYGERGYQIFDYTLHFMFPDSLDLSDFYPLTYEMLIREVLIPEAAVRIIQADLLLTTEAAVTVIEESYRFGNVLHLPTMIALTLWSPCVA
;
A
#
# COMPACT_ATOMS: atom_id res chain seq x y z
N MET A 1 11.39 29.75 50.34
CA MET A 1 11.02 28.33 50.18
C MET A 1 10.01 28.24 49.04
N MET A 2 10.49 28.04 47.82
CA MET A 2 9.66 27.54 46.72
C MET A 2 10.48 26.44 46.06
N SER A 3 9.89 25.25 46.03
CA SER A 3 10.51 23.98 45.66
C SER A 3 10.80 23.94 44.17
N ALA A 4 12.02 23.56 43.82
CA ALA A 4 12.36 23.11 42.47
C ALA A 4 11.54 21.85 42.17
N ILE A 5 10.73 21.90 41.12
CA ILE A 5 10.16 20.71 40.49
C ILE A 5 11.26 20.17 39.57
N SER A 6 11.64 18.91 39.81
CA SER A 6 12.71 18.22 39.10
C SER A 6 12.34 18.06 37.62
N ARG A 7 13.28 18.41 36.72
CA ARG A 7 13.15 18.41 35.25
C ARG A 7 12.91 17.06 34.54
N PRO A 8 13.21 15.85 35.05
CA PRO A 8 13.09 14.65 34.22
C PRO A 8 11.66 14.21 33.92
N GLN A 9 10.65 14.77 34.60
CA GLN A 9 9.25 14.33 34.44
C GLN A 9 8.53 15.01 33.26
N GLN A 10 9.06 16.14 32.75
CA GLN A 10 8.46 16.90 31.65
C GLN A 10 8.96 16.42 30.29
N ASP A 11 10.22 15.96 30.21
CA ASP A 11 10.81 15.33 29.02
C ASP A 11 10.18 13.94 28.74
N ASP A 12 9.86 13.18 29.79
CA ASP A 12 9.24 11.84 29.69
C ASP A 12 7.76 11.88 29.26
N LEU A 13 7.04 12.96 29.64
CA LEU A 13 5.66 13.21 29.20
C LEU A 13 5.58 13.57 27.71
N MET A 14 6.59 14.26 27.16
CA MET A 14 6.64 14.65 25.75
C MET A 14 7.00 13.46 24.84
N LEU A 15 7.95 12.62 25.25
CA LEU A 15 8.26 11.34 24.59
C LEU A 15 7.04 10.41 24.55
N SER A 16 6.16 10.44 25.56
CA SER A 16 4.94 9.63 25.57
C SER A 16 3.94 10.02 24.47
N GLY A 17 3.87 11.30 24.07
CA GLY A 17 2.98 11.77 22.99
C GLY A 17 3.43 11.33 21.60
N TYR A 18 4.75 11.30 21.34
CA TYR A 18 5.32 10.83 20.08
C TYR A 18 5.41 9.29 20.01
N ARG A 19 5.73 8.62 21.14
CA ARG A 19 5.65 7.15 21.26
C ARG A 19 4.22 6.63 21.11
N ALA A 20 3.22 7.44 21.48
CA ALA A 20 1.80 7.08 21.38
C ALA A 20 1.14 7.53 20.07
N SER A 21 1.83 8.17 19.13
CA SER A 21 1.27 8.47 17.80
C SER A 21 1.41 7.25 16.91
N PRO A 22 0.31 6.50 16.64
CA PRO A 22 0.39 5.25 15.89
C PRO A 22 0.62 5.47 14.40
N ALA A 23 0.57 6.72 13.95
CA ALA A 23 0.55 7.13 12.54
C ALA A 23 1.91 7.25 11.86
N LEU A 24 3.00 7.01 12.60
CA LEU A 24 4.35 7.02 12.06
C LEU A 24 4.82 5.57 11.96
N PRO A 25 5.29 5.10 10.78
CA PRO A 25 5.95 3.81 10.65
C PRO A 25 7.01 3.65 11.74
N ASP A 26 7.12 2.47 12.35
CA ASP A 26 8.05 2.23 13.45
C ASP A 26 9.51 2.57 13.05
N ASP A 27 9.85 2.35 11.79
CA ASP A 27 11.15 2.72 11.19
C ASP A 27 11.42 4.23 11.26
N LEU A 28 10.41 5.06 10.93
CA LEU A 28 10.52 6.52 11.03
C LEU A 28 10.60 6.97 12.50
N ARG A 29 9.97 6.24 13.42
CA ARG A 29 10.06 6.52 14.87
C ARG A 29 11.45 6.21 15.42
N GLU A 30 12.04 5.07 15.03
CA GLU A 30 13.40 4.70 15.42
C GLU A 30 14.44 5.65 14.83
N ALA A 31 14.28 6.04 13.58
CA ALA A 31 15.21 6.95 12.91
C ALA A 31 15.10 8.40 13.43
N LEU A 32 13.90 8.88 13.77
CA LEU A 32 13.71 10.12 14.52
C LEU A 32 14.30 10.04 15.95
N HIS A 33 14.21 8.88 16.58
CA HIS A 33 14.80 8.64 17.90
C HIS A 33 16.34 8.60 17.83
N TRP A 34 16.91 8.02 16.77
CA TRP A 34 18.35 8.08 16.49
C TRP A 34 18.82 9.53 16.26
N LEU A 35 18.11 10.31 15.42
CA LEU A 35 18.38 11.74 15.24
C LEU A 35 18.29 12.52 16.56
N TYR A 36 17.38 12.11 17.45
CA TYR A 36 17.23 12.70 18.77
C TYR A 36 18.37 12.32 19.74
N GLN A 37 18.89 11.09 19.65
CA GLN A 37 19.89 10.52 20.55
C GLN A 37 21.34 10.72 20.11
N SER A 38 21.59 10.94 18.82
CA SER A 38 22.94 11.00 18.24
C SER A 38 23.79 12.13 18.81
N GLY A 39 23.18 13.13 19.46
CA GLY A 39 23.90 14.13 20.25
C GLY A 39 24.89 14.95 19.42
N VAL A 40 24.76 14.93 18.09
CA VAL A 40 25.62 15.68 17.17
C VAL A 40 25.45 17.16 17.51
N PRO A 41 26.53 17.86 17.91
CA PRO A 41 26.45 19.28 18.20
C PRO A 41 25.93 20.01 16.96
N VAL A 42 24.82 20.74 17.11
CA VAL A 42 24.17 21.49 16.00
C VAL A 42 25.16 22.38 15.25
N HIS A 43 26.24 22.82 15.92
CA HIS A 43 27.32 23.61 15.33
C HIS A 43 28.13 22.84 14.27
N ASP A 44 28.46 21.56 14.49
CA ASP A 44 29.23 20.77 13.53
C ASP A 44 28.39 20.44 12.30
N LEU A 45 27.08 20.24 12.52
CA LEU A 45 26.10 20.06 11.45
C LEU A 45 26.00 21.31 10.56
N LEU A 46 26.06 22.52 11.14
CA LEU A 46 25.92 23.77 10.38
C LEU A 46 27.07 24.04 9.40
N GLU A 47 28.29 23.62 9.72
CA GLU A 47 29.42 23.74 8.79
C GLU A 47 29.31 22.75 7.63
N GLU A 48 28.86 21.52 7.90
CA GLU A 48 28.59 20.50 6.87
C GLU A 48 27.40 20.90 5.98
N ILE A 49 26.34 21.46 6.59
CA ILE A 49 25.16 21.98 5.87
C ILE A 49 25.51 23.11 4.90
N LYS A 50 26.49 23.97 5.21
CA LYS A 50 26.89 25.07 4.30
C LYS A 50 27.46 24.55 2.98
N GLU A 51 28.01 23.33 2.98
CA GLU A 51 28.54 22.68 1.79
C GLU A 51 27.47 21.87 1.04
N SER A 52 26.26 21.77 1.58
CA SER A 52 25.22 20.92 1.01
C SER A 52 24.49 21.55 -0.17
N ASP A 53 24.05 20.69 -1.10
CA ASP A 53 23.31 21.11 -2.29
C ASP A 53 21.98 21.78 -1.95
N PHE A 54 21.35 21.41 -0.82
CA PHE A 54 20.14 22.04 -0.33
C PHE A 54 20.39 23.48 0.13
N PHE A 55 21.50 23.75 0.81
CA PHE A 55 21.87 25.10 1.22
C PHE A 55 22.17 25.98 0.01
N ALA A 56 22.91 25.46 -0.97
CA ALA A 56 23.15 26.14 -2.24
C ALA A 56 21.84 26.44 -2.99
N ALA A 57 20.89 25.50 -3.03
CA ALA A 57 19.60 25.68 -3.67
C ALA A 57 18.70 26.71 -2.95
N ALA A 58 18.74 26.74 -1.61
CA ALA A 58 18.01 27.69 -0.78
C ALA A 58 18.49 29.13 -0.99
N LEU A 59 19.81 29.35 -1.14
CA LEU A 59 20.39 30.67 -1.43
C LEU A 59 19.86 31.27 -2.74
N VAL A 60 19.55 30.42 -3.73
CA VAL A 60 19.04 30.85 -5.04
C VAL A 60 17.50 30.88 -5.07
N GLY A 61 16.83 30.49 -3.97
CA GLY A 61 15.37 30.43 -3.88
C GLY A 61 14.73 29.44 -4.85
N LYS A 62 15.48 28.40 -5.26
CA LYS A 62 15.05 27.43 -6.28
C LYS A 62 14.57 26.10 -5.70
N PHE A 63 14.65 25.92 -4.39
CA PHE A 63 14.29 24.64 -3.80
C PHE A 63 12.77 24.45 -3.77
N LYS A 64 12.30 23.38 -4.41
CA LYS A 64 10.91 22.93 -4.32
C LYS A 64 10.84 21.90 -3.20
N LYS A 65 9.87 22.04 -2.30
CA LYS A 65 9.61 21.10 -1.21
C LYS A 65 9.67 19.65 -1.72
N ALA A 66 10.55 18.86 -1.11
CA ALA A 66 10.70 17.44 -1.37
C ALA A 66 10.28 16.68 -0.11
N THR A 67 9.15 15.98 -0.17
CA THR A 67 8.64 15.17 0.95
C THR A 67 9.29 13.79 0.99
N GLY A 68 9.91 13.36 -0.11
CA GLY A 68 10.39 11.99 -0.29
C GLY A 68 9.26 10.99 -0.14
N TYR A 69 9.63 9.73 0.07
CA TYR A 69 8.67 8.65 0.25
C TYR A 69 7.89 8.76 1.57
N PHE A 70 8.30 9.63 2.50
CA PHE A 70 7.61 9.88 3.77
C PHE A 70 6.33 10.72 3.64
N GLY A 71 6.13 11.41 2.50
CA GLY A 71 4.95 12.24 2.21
C GLY A 71 4.77 13.46 3.11
N GLU A 72 3.60 14.12 3.01
CA GLU A 72 3.32 15.35 3.75
C GLU A 72 3.32 15.13 5.26
N LEU A 73 2.78 14.00 5.73
CA LEU A 73 2.71 13.74 7.15
C LEU A 73 4.11 13.49 7.74
N GLY A 74 4.92 12.70 7.04
CA GLY A 74 6.30 12.46 7.43
C GLY A 74 7.12 13.75 7.38
N TYR A 75 6.99 14.53 6.30
CA TYR A 75 7.62 15.84 6.18
C TYR A 75 7.25 16.77 7.34
N HIS A 76 5.96 16.92 7.65
CA HIS A 76 5.50 17.79 8.75
C HIS A 76 6.02 17.30 10.10
N THR A 77 6.06 16.00 10.32
CA THR A 77 6.59 15.42 11.56
C THR A 77 8.07 15.73 11.70
N ILE A 78 8.86 15.50 10.64
CA ILE A 78 10.29 15.81 10.61
C ILE A 78 10.50 17.32 10.79
N PHE A 79 9.71 18.15 10.11
CA PHE A 79 9.73 19.61 10.25
C PHE A 79 9.54 20.06 11.70
N HIS A 80 8.55 19.52 12.41
CA HIS A 80 8.34 19.85 13.82
C HIS A 80 9.50 19.39 14.70
N VAL A 81 9.98 18.17 14.52
CA VAL A 81 11.09 17.63 15.33
C VAL A 81 12.38 18.43 15.13
N VAL A 82 12.73 18.73 13.87
CA VAL A 82 13.90 19.53 13.53
C VAL A 82 13.74 20.97 14.01
N GLY A 83 12.55 21.55 13.82
CA GLY A 83 12.22 22.92 14.22
C GLY A 83 12.30 23.14 15.73
N ASP A 84 11.82 22.19 16.52
CA ASP A 84 11.89 22.25 17.99
C ASP A 84 13.33 22.23 18.49
N LYS A 85 14.19 21.40 17.88
CA LYS A 85 15.62 21.34 18.21
C LYS A 85 16.37 22.63 17.84
N PHE A 86 16.04 23.22 16.70
CA PHE A 86 16.64 24.49 16.25
C PHE A 86 16.08 25.74 16.95
N SER A 87 15.02 25.59 17.75
CA SER A 87 14.40 26.72 18.47
C SER A 87 15.14 27.15 19.73
N VAL A 88 16.00 26.30 20.29
CA VAL A 88 16.40 26.44 21.70
C VAL A 88 17.65 27.31 21.90
N ASP A 89 18.63 27.37 21.00
CA ASP A 89 19.88 28.12 21.30
C ASP A 89 20.74 28.59 20.11
N THR A 90 20.28 28.45 18.85
CA THR A 90 21.15 28.74 17.70
C THR A 90 21.13 30.22 17.31
N THR A 91 22.23 30.94 17.53
CA THR A 91 22.46 32.28 16.99
C THR A 91 22.58 32.20 15.46
N LEU A 92 21.48 32.46 14.75
CA LEU A 92 21.37 32.44 13.28
C LEU A 92 22.18 33.53 12.54
N SER A 93 23.04 34.27 13.24
CA SER A 93 23.92 35.28 12.65
C SER A 93 24.87 34.71 11.60
N ASP A 94 25.23 33.43 11.70
CA ASP A 94 26.24 32.79 10.86
C ASP A 94 25.70 32.19 9.54
N VAL A 95 24.37 32.27 9.33
CA VAL A 95 23.67 31.69 8.16
C VAL A 95 22.97 32.74 7.28
N SER A 96 23.21 34.03 7.55
CA SER A 96 22.81 35.13 6.67
C SER A 96 23.39 34.90 5.26
N PRO A 97 22.59 34.96 4.18
CA PRO A 97 21.32 35.70 4.06
C PRO A 97 20.03 34.87 4.22
N VAL A 98 20.10 33.59 4.59
CA VAL A 98 18.93 32.70 4.57
C VAL A 98 18.05 32.97 5.80
N SER A 99 16.73 33.14 5.60
CA SER A 99 15.79 33.30 6.70
C SER A 99 15.69 32.00 7.51
N ARG A 100 15.30 32.08 8.79
CA ARG A 100 15.13 30.89 9.65
C ARG A 100 14.19 29.86 9.03
N ASP A 101 13.05 30.31 8.52
CA ASP A 101 12.04 29.43 7.93
C ASP A 101 12.55 28.79 6.64
N THR A 102 13.28 29.56 5.83
CA THR A 102 13.93 29.05 4.62
C THR A 102 15.01 28.01 4.96
N LEU A 103 15.84 28.26 5.98
CA LEU A 103 16.85 27.32 6.44
C LEU A 103 16.21 26.02 6.94
N LEU A 104 15.11 26.13 7.71
CA LEU A 104 14.40 24.97 8.23
C LEU A 104 13.74 24.16 7.11
N GLU A 105 12.90 24.80 6.28
CA GLU A 105 12.09 24.13 5.27
C GLU A 105 12.87 23.62 4.06
N GLN A 106 13.89 24.38 3.63
CA GLN A 106 14.60 24.13 2.37
C GLN A 106 15.97 23.49 2.56
N VAL A 107 16.47 23.40 3.79
CA VAL A 107 17.79 22.84 4.07
C VAL A 107 17.69 21.76 5.13
N LEU A 108 17.36 22.12 6.37
CA LEU A 108 17.44 21.19 7.50
C LEU A 108 16.46 20.02 7.41
N VAL A 109 15.23 20.26 6.94
CA VAL A 109 14.24 19.20 6.78
C VAL A 109 14.58 18.25 5.63
N PRO A 110 14.92 18.74 4.42
CA PRO A 110 15.45 17.87 3.36
C PRO A 110 16.67 17.07 3.80
N GLU A 111 17.62 17.67 4.51
CA GLU A 111 18.80 16.98 5.03
C GLU A 111 18.44 15.88 6.02
N ALA A 112 17.55 16.17 6.97
CA ALA A 112 17.04 15.16 7.89
C ALA A 112 16.36 14.01 7.12
N ILE A 113 15.58 14.31 6.08
CA ILE A 113 14.96 13.30 5.22
C ILE A 113 16.02 12.45 4.49
N VAL A 114 17.09 13.06 3.98
CA VAL A 114 18.19 12.34 3.32
C VAL A 114 18.92 11.42 4.30
N ILE A 115 19.18 11.88 5.52
CA ILE A 115 19.78 11.05 6.57
C ILE A 115 18.89 9.85 6.91
N LEU A 116 17.58 10.08 7.04
CA LEU A 116 16.61 9.02 7.28
C LEU A 116 16.61 8.00 6.13
N ILE A 117 16.55 8.48 4.87
CA ILE A 117 16.65 7.63 3.68
C ILE A 117 17.96 6.84 3.65
N SER A 118 19.10 7.49 3.91
CA SER A 118 20.41 6.85 3.94
C SER A 118 20.44 5.72 4.97
N ALA A 119 19.88 5.95 6.17
CA ALA A 119 19.76 4.92 7.20
C ALA A 119 18.81 3.79 6.81
N ASP A 120 17.66 4.10 6.22
CA ASP A 120 16.65 3.10 5.83
C ASP A 120 17.15 2.19 4.70
N PHE A 121 17.90 2.75 3.75
CA PHE A 121 18.37 2.05 2.56
C PHE A 121 19.81 1.54 2.64
N ASP A 122 20.57 1.90 3.68
CA ASP A 122 22.01 1.64 3.80
C ASP A 122 22.78 2.13 2.56
N VAL A 123 22.48 3.37 2.16
CA VAL A 123 23.06 4.02 0.96
C VAL A 123 23.80 5.29 1.32
N GLU A 124 24.76 5.66 0.47
CA GLU A 124 25.51 6.91 0.58
C GLU A 124 24.59 8.13 0.38
N HIS A 125 25.03 9.28 0.89
CA HIS A 125 24.26 10.53 0.90
C HIS A 125 23.73 10.92 -0.50
N ASP A 126 24.58 10.89 -1.52
CA ASP A 126 24.19 11.26 -2.90
C ASP A 126 23.07 10.37 -3.45
N GLU A 127 23.11 9.07 -3.15
CA GLU A 127 22.07 8.12 -3.56
C GLU A 127 20.77 8.38 -2.78
N ALA A 128 20.87 8.70 -1.48
CA ALA A 128 19.73 9.09 -0.67
C ALA A 128 19.05 10.40 -1.17
N VAL A 129 19.82 11.37 -1.67
CA VAL A 129 19.28 12.57 -2.34
C VAL A 129 18.49 12.18 -3.58
N GLN A 130 19.00 11.26 -4.41
CA GLN A 130 18.26 10.79 -5.59
C GLN A 130 16.97 10.08 -5.20
N ILE A 131 16.98 9.25 -4.14
CA ILE A 131 15.78 8.60 -3.61
C ILE A 131 14.77 9.65 -3.13
N LEU A 132 15.18 10.67 -2.38
CA LEU A 132 14.31 11.76 -1.91
C LEU A 132 13.58 12.42 -3.09
N LEU A 133 14.32 12.80 -4.13
CA LEU A 133 13.76 13.48 -5.28
C LEU A 133 12.83 12.57 -6.08
N ALA A 134 13.24 11.33 -6.35
CA ALA A 134 12.45 10.37 -7.13
C ALA A 134 11.18 9.90 -6.40
N SER A 135 11.21 9.87 -5.07
CA SER A 135 10.09 9.36 -4.26
C SER A 135 9.15 10.44 -3.73
N THR A 136 9.39 11.72 -4.03
CA THR A 136 8.53 12.82 -3.56
C THR A 136 7.09 12.67 -4.04
N ASP A 137 6.87 12.36 -5.32
CA ASP A 137 5.52 12.14 -5.84
C ASP A 137 4.87 10.93 -5.15
N PHE A 138 5.62 9.86 -4.90
CA PHE A 138 5.12 8.71 -4.15
C PHE A 138 4.63 9.12 -2.76
N GLY A 139 5.47 9.75 -1.93
CA GLY A 139 5.06 10.14 -0.59
C GLY A 139 3.87 11.09 -0.59
N LEU A 140 3.82 12.03 -1.55
CA LEU A 140 2.67 12.94 -1.70
C LEU A 140 1.36 12.18 -1.89
N HIS A 141 1.35 11.08 -2.65
CA HIS A 141 0.13 10.31 -2.89
C HIS A 141 -0.22 9.34 -1.76
N TYR A 142 0.78 8.81 -1.03
CA TYR A 142 0.57 7.67 -0.11
C TYR A 142 0.72 7.96 1.37
N HIS A 143 1.36 9.06 1.74
CA HIS A 143 1.64 9.40 3.14
C HIS A 143 1.20 10.84 3.48
N SER A 144 0.24 11.37 2.72
CA SER A 144 -0.27 12.74 2.88
C SER A 144 -1.74 12.82 3.29
N ASP A 145 -2.46 11.70 3.37
CA ASP A 145 -3.88 11.67 3.72
C ASP A 145 -4.11 11.54 5.24
N PRO A 146 -4.91 12.42 5.87
CA PRO A 146 -5.42 12.23 7.23
C PRO A 146 -6.07 10.87 7.51
N LEU A 147 -6.63 10.18 6.51
CA LEU A 147 -7.19 8.82 6.67
C LEU A 147 -6.12 7.76 6.96
N ASP A 148 -4.87 7.97 6.56
CA ASP A 148 -3.77 7.08 6.94
C ASP A 148 -3.45 7.20 8.44
N ARG A 149 -3.75 8.36 9.10
CA ARG A 149 -3.68 8.48 10.57
C ARG A 149 -4.64 7.54 11.28
N GLN A 150 -5.90 7.45 10.83
CA GLN A 150 -6.90 6.62 11.48
C GLN A 150 -6.56 5.12 11.38
N ARG A 151 -6.00 4.69 10.25
CA ARG A 151 -5.70 3.28 10.01
C ARG A 151 -4.49 2.80 10.81
N ALA A 152 -3.48 3.64 10.92
CA ALA A 152 -2.29 3.34 11.71
C ALA A 152 -2.59 3.29 13.23
N ILE A 153 -3.59 4.07 13.69
CA ILE A 153 -4.16 3.99 15.06
C ILE A 153 -4.85 2.66 15.33
N ILE A 154 -5.49 2.06 14.33
CA ILE A 154 -6.21 0.80 14.46
C ILE A 154 -5.25 -0.41 14.44
N THR A 155 -4.09 -0.30 13.80
CA THR A 155 -3.11 -1.40 13.68
C THR A 155 -2.22 -1.61 14.90
N SER A 156 -2.28 -0.78 15.94
CA SER A 156 -1.56 -1.06 17.19
C SER A 156 -2.36 -2.06 18.05
N PRO A 157 -1.83 -3.25 18.39
CA PRO A 157 -2.55 -4.15 19.28
C PRO A 157 -2.65 -3.52 20.68
N PRO A 158 -3.74 -3.75 21.43
CA PRO A 158 -3.84 -3.31 22.81
C PRO A 158 -2.70 -3.95 23.62
N SER A 159 -1.87 -3.11 24.22
CA SER A 159 -0.76 -3.51 25.08
C SER A 159 -1.29 -4.12 26.37
N ASP A 160 -1.71 -5.39 26.32
CA ASP A 160 -1.96 -6.22 27.50
C ASP A 160 -1.91 -7.71 27.10
N HIS A 161 -0.73 -8.31 27.19
CA HIS A 161 -0.63 -9.76 27.34
C HIS A 161 0.26 -10.12 28.54
N PRO A 162 -0.20 -11.04 29.41
CA PRO A 162 0.53 -11.47 30.58
C PRO A 162 1.73 -12.34 30.18
N ARG A 163 2.89 -12.05 30.79
CA ARG A 163 4.10 -12.87 30.68
C ARG A 163 3.85 -14.31 31.15
N LEU A 164 4.06 -15.28 30.27
CA LEU A 164 4.27 -16.67 30.65
C LEU A 164 5.77 -16.93 30.91
N PRO A 165 6.11 -17.83 31.85
CA PRO A 165 7.45 -17.94 32.41
C PRO A 165 8.42 -18.63 31.45
N ALA A 166 9.66 -18.14 31.50
CA ALA A 166 10.81 -18.72 30.83
C ALA A 166 11.02 -20.18 31.25
N LEU A 167 11.19 -21.08 30.27
CA LEU A 167 11.83 -22.36 30.52
C LEU A 167 13.28 -22.30 30.07
N GLU A 168 14.14 -22.68 31.01
CA GLU A 168 15.58 -22.65 30.96
C GLU A 168 16.18 -23.60 29.92
N SER A 169 17.44 -23.30 29.66
CA SER A 169 18.34 -23.75 28.61
C SER A 169 19.00 -25.11 28.86
N THR A 170 19.73 -25.53 27.82
CA THR A 170 20.94 -26.38 27.77
C THR A 170 20.76 -27.82 27.18
N PRO A 171 21.85 -28.48 26.70
CA PRO A 171 22.18 -28.46 25.26
C PRO A 171 22.56 -29.85 24.68
N THR A 172 22.95 -29.84 23.39
CA THR A 172 23.80 -30.83 22.67
C THR A 172 23.30 -32.27 22.49
N ALA A 173 23.12 -32.69 21.23
CA ALA A 173 24.04 -33.61 20.56
C ALA A 173 23.61 -33.91 19.12
N SER A 174 24.57 -33.86 18.21
CA SER A 174 24.52 -34.39 16.85
C SER A 174 24.16 -35.87 16.83
N SER A 175 23.30 -36.29 15.90
CA SER A 175 23.50 -37.57 15.22
C SER A 175 22.72 -37.64 13.91
N SER A 176 23.46 -37.83 12.83
CA SER A 176 22.99 -38.20 11.51
C SER A 176 22.28 -39.55 11.56
N LEU A 177 21.05 -39.64 11.06
CA LEU A 177 20.46 -40.88 10.60
C LEU A 177 19.76 -40.65 9.26
N LEU A 178 20.37 -41.25 8.24
CA LEU A 178 19.78 -41.54 6.94
C LEU A 178 18.51 -42.37 7.13
N LEU A 179 17.40 -41.94 6.53
CA LEU A 179 16.23 -42.78 6.28
C LEU A 179 15.87 -42.74 4.79
N PRO A 180 15.27 -43.82 4.26
CA PRO A 180 15.33 -44.16 2.84
C PRO A 180 14.25 -43.46 2.01
N LEU A 181 14.59 -43.28 0.74
CA LEU A 181 13.72 -42.87 -0.35
C LEU A 181 12.59 -43.90 -0.57
N PRO A 182 11.30 -43.49 -0.62
CA PRO A 182 10.27 -44.30 -1.25
C PRO A 182 10.12 -43.91 -2.73
N SER A 183 10.23 -44.91 -3.60
CA SER A 183 9.93 -44.84 -5.03
C SER A 183 8.41 -44.72 -5.31
N PRO A 184 8.02 -44.33 -6.53
CA PRO A 184 6.79 -43.58 -6.80
C PRO A 184 5.65 -44.49 -7.24
N LEU A 185 4.47 -44.36 -6.64
CA LEU A 185 3.19 -44.74 -7.26
C LEU A 185 2.03 -44.28 -6.38
N GLY A 186 1.29 -43.29 -6.88
CA GLY A 186 0.10 -42.76 -6.26
C GLY A 186 -0.31 -41.48 -6.99
N SER A 187 -1.14 -41.64 -8.02
CA SER A 187 -1.77 -40.52 -8.71
C SER A 187 -2.42 -39.57 -7.69
N PRO A 188 -2.35 -38.25 -7.90
CA PRO A 188 -3.08 -37.32 -7.04
C PRO A 188 -4.57 -37.65 -7.16
N ILE A 189 -5.18 -38.00 -6.02
CA ILE A 189 -6.63 -38.10 -5.87
C ILE A 189 -7.15 -36.67 -6.04
N LEU A 190 -7.66 -36.36 -7.24
CA LEU A 190 -8.52 -35.19 -7.41
C LEU A 190 -9.69 -35.31 -6.42
N PRO A 191 -10.09 -34.23 -5.74
CA PRO A 191 -11.39 -34.23 -5.08
C PRO A 191 -12.45 -34.56 -6.15
N PRO A 192 -13.46 -35.40 -5.82
CA PRO A 192 -14.52 -35.69 -6.76
C PRO A 192 -15.15 -34.38 -7.21
N ALA A 193 -15.30 -34.23 -8.52
CA ALA A 193 -16.08 -33.16 -9.11
C ALA A 193 -17.39 -33.05 -8.32
N LEU A 194 -17.73 -31.83 -7.89
CA LEU A 194 -19.07 -31.51 -7.40
C LEU A 194 -20.05 -31.89 -8.50
N GLU A 195 -20.60 -33.10 -8.42
CA GLU A 195 -21.75 -33.51 -9.18
C GLU A 195 -22.86 -32.53 -8.80
N ARG A 196 -23.17 -31.60 -9.70
CA ARG A 196 -24.40 -30.83 -9.60
C ARG A 196 -25.53 -31.86 -9.54
N PRO A 197 -26.36 -31.89 -8.48
CA PRO A 197 -27.57 -32.67 -8.53
C PRO A 197 -28.43 -32.12 -9.65
N ALA A 198 -28.46 -32.85 -10.77
CA ALA A 198 -29.46 -32.67 -11.79
C ALA A 198 -30.80 -33.05 -11.14
N ASN A 199 -31.76 -32.11 -11.15
CA ASN A 199 -33.19 -32.28 -10.80
C ASN A 199 -33.70 -31.84 -9.40
N TRP A 200 -33.39 -30.64 -8.93
CA TRP A 200 -34.35 -29.94 -8.07
C TRP A 200 -35.47 -29.32 -8.89
N ALA A 201 -36.27 -30.18 -9.55
CA ALA A 201 -37.64 -29.82 -9.84
C ALA A 201 -38.37 -29.83 -8.49
N PHE A 202 -38.32 -28.71 -7.77
CA PHE A 202 -39.27 -28.44 -6.72
C PHE A 202 -40.65 -28.48 -7.38
N ASP A 203 -41.46 -29.49 -7.03
CA ASP A 203 -42.91 -29.37 -7.12
C ASP A 203 -43.29 -28.22 -6.18
N LEU A 204 -43.26 -27.00 -6.71
CA LEU A 204 -43.71 -25.81 -6.01
C LEU A 204 -45.23 -25.89 -5.94
N ASP A 205 -45.72 -26.15 -4.73
CA ASP A 205 -47.08 -25.83 -4.33
C ASP A 205 -47.30 -24.33 -4.61
N PRO A 206 -48.18 -23.93 -5.56
CA PRO A 206 -48.30 -22.55 -6.02
C PRO A 206 -48.90 -21.59 -4.98
N GLU A 207 -49.16 -22.06 -3.77
CA GLU A 207 -49.86 -21.33 -2.70
C GLU A 207 -48.97 -21.01 -1.48
N LEU A 208 -47.68 -21.40 -1.49
CA LEU A 208 -46.72 -20.99 -0.46
C LEU A 208 -46.09 -19.65 -0.84
N GLU A 209 -46.61 -18.57 -0.27
CA GLU A 209 -45.94 -17.26 -0.31
C GLU A 209 -44.49 -17.43 0.20
N PRO A 210 -43.47 -16.95 -0.54
CA PRO A 210 -42.11 -16.98 -0.04
C PRO A 210 -42.08 -16.24 1.31
N PRO A 211 -41.30 -16.74 2.30
CA PRO A 211 -41.24 -16.09 3.60
C PRO A 211 -40.90 -14.61 3.42
N PRO A 212 -41.56 -13.70 4.17
CA PRO A 212 -41.32 -12.27 4.02
C PRO A 212 -39.83 -12.00 4.24
N PHE A 213 -39.16 -11.49 3.21
CA PHE A 213 -37.79 -11.01 3.34
C PHE A 213 -37.79 -9.84 4.32
N ASP A 214 -36.89 -9.87 5.30
CA ASP A 214 -36.71 -8.75 6.21
C ASP A 214 -36.25 -7.53 5.39
N PRO A 215 -37.07 -6.45 5.29
CA PRO A 215 -36.71 -5.27 4.52
C PRO A 215 -35.42 -4.61 5.01
N ALA A 216 -35.01 -4.86 6.26
CA ALA A 216 -33.75 -4.38 6.80
C ALA A 216 -32.50 -5.00 6.15
N LEU A 217 -32.65 -6.10 5.40
CA LEU A 217 -31.56 -6.74 4.67
C LEU A 217 -31.39 -6.20 3.26
N LEU A 218 -32.28 -5.31 2.80
CA LEU A 218 -32.21 -4.72 1.47
C LEU A 218 -31.38 -3.44 1.48
N CYS A 219 -30.68 -3.22 0.38
CA CYS A 219 -29.96 -2.00 0.12
C CYS A 219 -30.96 -0.85 -0.02
N ASN A 220 -30.74 0.21 0.75
CA ASN A 220 -31.57 1.42 0.75
C ASN A 220 -31.62 2.15 -0.62
N TYR A 221 -30.86 1.73 -1.64
CA TYR A 221 -30.75 2.45 -2.92
C TYR A 221 -31.03 1.61 -4.16
N CYS A 222 -30.71 0.31 -4.15
CA CYS A 222 -30.92 -0.57 -5.30
C CYS A 222 -31.81 -1.77 -4.99
N ASP A 223 -32.32 -1.88 -3.76
CA ASP A 223 -33.27 -2.91 -3.33
C ASP A 223 -32.73 -4.36 -3.41
N GLU A 224 -31.44 -4.54 -3.68
CA GLU A 224 -30.78 -5.83 -3.59
C GLU A 224 -30.31 -6.15 -2.16
N LEU A 225 -30.12 -7.42 -1.84
CA LEU A 225 -29.60 -7.84 -0.53
C LEU A 225 -28.23 -7.22 -0.21
N LEU A 226 -28.10 -6.77 1.02
CA LEU A 226 -26.84 -6.39 1.66
C LEU A 226 -26.06 -7.64 2.10
N PRO A 227 -24.72 -7.55 2.20
CA PRO A 227 -23.93 -8.63 2.76
C PRO A 227 -24.25 -8.82 4.24
N ALA A 228 -24.16 -10.07 4.71
CA ALA A 228 -24.34 -10.40 6.13
C ALA A 228 -23.31 -9.71 7.05
N VAL A 229 -22.11 -9.46 6.52
CA VAL A 229 -21.03 -8.72 7.17
C VAL A 229 -20.64 -7.57 6.27
N GLN A 230 -20.73 -6.34 6.78
CA GLN A 230 -20.42 -5.12 6.04
C GLN A 230 -19.02 -4.62 6.44
N SER A 231 -18.22 -4.24 5.44
CA SER A 231 -16.92 -3.62 5.70
C SER A 231 -17.07 -2.17 6.22
N GLU A 232 -16.03 -1.66 6.89
CA GLU A 232 -15.96 -0.25 7.29
C GLU A 232 -16.13 0.70 6.10
N ARG A 233 -15.63 0.32 4.93
CA ARG A 233 -15.78 1.09 3.69
C ARG A 233 -17.25 1.18 3.28
N LEU A 234 -17.97 0.07 3.30
CA LEU A 234 -19.39 0.05 2.94
C LEU A 234 -20.20 0.90 3.92
N LEU A 235 -19.92 0.80 5.21
CA LEU A 235 -20.54 1.62 6.24
C LEU A 235 -20.28 3.11 6.00
N ALA A 236 -19.03 3.51 5.75
CA ALA A 236 -18.67 4.91 5.49
C ALA A 236 -19.33 5.47 4.22
N LEU A 237 -19.41 4.66 3.15
CA LEU A 237 -20.14 5.03 1.93
C LEU A 237 -21.65 5.19 2.22
N GLY A 238 -22.21 4.28 3.02
CA GLY A 238 -23.61 4.31 3.42
C GLY A 238 -23.96 5.56 4.22
N GLU A 239 -23.18 5.88 5.25
CA GLU A 239 -23.34 7.09 6.05
C GLU A 239 -23.28 8.35 5.19
N LYS A 240 -22.30 8.44 4.28
CA LYS A 240 -22.18 9.56 3.35
C LYS A 240 -23.43 9.72 2.50
N LEU A 241 -23.93 8.65 1.89
CA LEU A 241 -25.12 8.70 1.06
C LEU A 241 -26.37 8.99 1.88
N PHE A 242 -26.43 8.53 3.13
CA PHE A 242 -27.55 8.77 4.02
C PHE A 242 -27.80 10.27 4.22
N THR A 243 -26.72 11.06 4.40
CA THR A 243 -26.82 12.52 4.56
C THR A 243 -27.30 13.28 3.33
N LEU A 244 -27.20 12.65 2.14
CA LEU A 244 -27.52 13.27 0.85
C LEU A 244 -28.85 12.79 0.24
N SER A 245 -29.45 11.75 0.83
CA SER A 245 -30.67 11.11 0.36
C SER A 245 -31.88 11.48 1.21
N TRP A 246 -33.08 11.20 0.71
CA TRP A 246 -34.34 11.30 1.45
C TRP A 246 -35.12 9.99 1.37
N ASP A 247 -36.00 9.76 2.34
CA ASP A 247 -36.86 8.58 2.39
C ASP A 247 -37.84 8.56 1.20
N ASP A 248 -37.93 7.39 0.56
CA ASP A 248 -38.85 7.12 -0.55
C ASP A 248 -39.28 5.64 -0.49
N PRO A 249 -39.98 5.23 0.59
CA PRO A 249 -40.23 3.83 0.88
C PRO A 249 -41.01 3.14 -0.25
N LEU A 250 -40.56 1.94 -0.62
CA LEU A 250 -41.22 1.08 -1.59
C LEU A 250 -42.00 -0.04 -0.88
N PRO A 251 -43.02 -0.65 -1.52
CA PRO A 251 -43.79 -1.75 -0.91
C PRO A 251 -42.93 -2.92 -0.44
N GLU A 252 -41.85 -3.23 -1.17
CA GLU A 252 -40.93 -4.33 -0.88
C GLU A 252 -39.71 -3.88 -0.03
N ASN A 253 -39.44 -2.57 0.03
CA ASN A 253 -38.32 -2.00 0.78
C ASN A 253 -38.76 -0.73 1.51
N ALA A 254 -39.17 -0.90 2.78
CA ALA A 254 -39.58 0.20 3.65
C ALA A 254 -38.44 1.21 3.96
N HIS A 255 -37.19 0.82 3.70
CA HIS A 255 -36.01 1.66 3.91
C HIS A 255 -35.43 2.22 2.61
N HIS A 256 -36.15 2.10 1.49
CA HIS A 256 -35.72 2.70 0.23
C HIS A 256 -35.57 4.22 0.37
N ARG A 257 -34.47 4.73 -0.19
CA ARG A 257 -34.09 6.13 -0.17
C ARG A 257 -33.76 6.58 -1.59
N ARG A 258 -34.23 7.77 -1.93
CA ARG A 258 -33.96 8.40 -3.21
C ARG A 258 -32.80 9.38 -3.11
N MET A 259 -32.04 9.47 -4.20
CA MET A 259 -30.92 10.41 -4.39
C MET A 259 -31.21 11.36 -5.55
N PRO A 260 -30.62 12.58 -5.57
CA PRO A 260 -30.75 13.51 -6.70
C PRO A 260 -30.23 12.93 -8.02
N LYS A 261 -29.17 12.12 -7.96
CA LYS A 261 -28.54 11.48 -9.12
C LYS A 261 -28.22 10.03 -8.76
N ILE A 262 -28.69 9.09 -9.58
CA ILE A 262 -28.44 7.66 -9.40
C ILE A 262 -26.94 7.30 -9.48
N THR A 263 -26.15 8.10 -10.21
CA THR A 263 -24.70 7.90 -10.30
C THR A 263 -23.99 8.02 -8.95
N MET A 264 -24.60 8.69 -7.97
CA MET A 264 -24.01 8.84 -6.63
C MET A 264 -24.06 7.54 -5.82
N THR A 265 -25.00 6.64 -6.11
CA THR A 265 -25.13 5.36 -5.38
C THR A 265 -24.28 4.26 -5.99
N VAL A 266 -23.66 4.48 -7.16
CA VAL A 266 -22.95 3.46 -7.93
C VAL A 266 -21.85 2.78 -7.13
N ASP A 267 -21.02 3.55 -6.41
CA ASP A 267 -19.89 2.98 -5.67
C ASP A 267 -20.34 2.17 -4.46
N TYR A 268 -21.35 2.66 -3.72
CA TYR A 268 -21.98 1.92 -2.64
C TYR A 268 -22.61 0.62 -3.14
N CYS A 269 -23.40 0.71 -4.22
CA CYS A 269 -24.09 -0.41 -4.82
C CYS A 269 -23.13 -1.45 -5.42
N LYS A 270 -21.98 -1.01 -5.93
CA LYS A 270 -20.90 -1.92 -6.35
C LYS A 270 -20.24 -2.58 -5.14
N CYS A 271 -19.99 -1.83 -4.07
CA CYS A 271 -19.32 -2.32 -2.86
C CYS A 271 -20.14 -3.40 -2.16
N HIS A 272 -21.43 -3.17 -1.86
CA HIS A 272 -22.21 -4.18 -1.13
C HIS A 272 -22.47 -5.44 -1.95
N ARG A 273 -22.67 -5.33 -3.28
CA ARG A 273 -22.77 -6.50 -4.16
C ARG A 273 -21.48 -7.30 -4.15
N PHE A 274 -20.35 -6.61 -4.27
CA PHE A 274 -19.05 -7.23 -4.17
C PHE A 274 -18.87 -7.93 -2.81
N GLU A 275 -19.19 -7.26 -1.70
CA GLU A 275 -19.06 -7.84 -0.37
C GLU A 275 -19.98 -9.05 -0.17
N ARG A 276 -21.19 -9.00 -0.71
CA ARG A 276 -22.15 -10.12 -0.65
C ARG A 276 -21.64 -11.32 -1.43
N ASP A 277 -21.09 -11.10 -2.62
CA ASP A 277 -20.80 -12.16 -3.58
C ASP A 277 -19.36 -12.69 -3.47
N HIS A 278 -18.42 -11.88 -2.99
CA HIS A 278 -16.99 -12.17 -3.08
C HIS A 278 -16.21 -12.05 -1.77
N LEU A 279 -16.64 -11.24 -0.79
CA LEU A 279 -15.87 -11.05 0.46
C LEU A 279 -15.79 -12.35 1.28
N SER A 280 -16.87 -13.13 1.35
CA SER A 280 -16.86 -14.43 2.03
C SER A 280 -15.83 -15.39 1.43
N ASN A 281 -15.70 -15.39 0.10
CA ASN A 281 -14.72 -16.23 -0.60
C ASN A 281 -13.29 -15.75 -0.33
N ALA A 282 -13.07 -14.44 -0.30
CA ALA A 282 -11.77 -13.86 0.04
C ALA A 282 -11.34 -14.20 1.47
N ILE A 283 -12.27 -14.11 2.44
CA ILE A 283 -12.02 -14.50 3.83
C ILE A 283 -11.72 -16.00 3.93
N ALA A 284 -12.51 -16.85 3.25
CA ALA A 284 -12.29 -18.29 3.23
C ALA A 284 -10.96 -18.67 2.57
N ALA A 285 -10.53 -17.92 1.55
CA ALA A 285 -9.25 -18.09 0.86
C ALA A 285 -8.06 -17.47 1.63
N GLY A 286 -8.31 -16.77 2.74
CA GLY A 286 -7.28 -16.17 3.58
C GLY A 286 -6.61 -14.93 2.96
N TRP A 287 -7.25 -14.26 2.00
CA TRP A 287 -6.67 -13.05 1.40
C TRP A 287 -6.66 -11.89 2.40
N PRO A 288 -5.57 -11.09 2.47
CA PRO A 288 -5.48 -9.99 3.43
C PRO A 288 -6.54 -8.93 3.16
N LEU A 289 -7.39 -8.63 4.15
CA LEU A 289 -8.32 -7.50 4.11
C LEU A 289 -7.63 -6.14 4.27
N HIS A 290 -6.44 -6.15 4.90
CA HIS A 290 -5.62 -4.97 5.12
C HIS A 290 -4.16 -5.30 4.76
N PRO A 291 -3.82 -5.35 3.46
CA PRO A 291 -2.43 -5.52 3.04
C PRO A 291 -1.54 -4.41 3.63
N ASN A 292 -0.31 -4.75 4.03
CA ASN A 292 0.65 -3.78 4.54
C ASN A 292 1.20 -2.91 3.40
N PHE A 293 0.44 -1.90 2.98
CA PHE A 293 0.84 -0.95 1.94
C PHE A 293 2.05 -0.10 2.35
N GLY A 294 2.18 0.24 3.64
CA GLY A 294 3.29 1.06 4.14
C GLY A 294 4.64 0.37 3.97
N GLY A 295 4.71 -0.94 4.21
CA GLY A 295 5.92 -1.74 3.98
C GLY A 295 6.09 -2.24 2.54
N LEU A 296 5.08 -2.09 1.67
CA LEU A 296 5.09 -2.69 0.33
C LEU A 296 6.22 -2.13 -0.55
N PHE A 297 6.47 -0.82 -0.49
CA PHE A 297 7.57 -0.19 -1.22
C PHE A 297 8.92 -0.82 -0.87
N ARG A 298 9.21 -0.96 0.43
CA ARG A 298 10.47 -1.58 0.89
C ARG A 298 10.59 -3.02 0.44
N ARG A 299 9.54 -3.81 0.63
CA ARG A 299 9.52 -5.23 0.22
C ARG A 299 9.76 -5.40 -1.28
N LEU A 300 9.27 -4.48 -2.11
CA LEU A 300 9.52 -4.49 -3.55
C LEU A 300 10.98 -4.14 -3.87
N LEU A 301 11.56 -3.16 -3.19
CA LEU A 301 12.98 -2.84 -3.33
C LEU A 301 13.87 -4.03 -2.95
N ASP A 302 13.51 -4.76 -1.89
CA ASP A 302 14.22 -5.97 -1.46
C ASP A 302 14.18 -7.09 -2.54
N LEU A 303 13.19 -7.09 -3.44
CA LEU A 303 13.15 -8.00 -4.59
C LEU A 303 14.11 -7.59 -5.72
N GLY A 304 14.71 -6.40 -5.67
CA GLY A 304 15.53 -5.84 -6.73
C GLY A 304 16.66 -6.74 -7.23
N PRO A 305 17.50 -7.31 -6.35
CA PRO A 305 18.54 -8.24 -6.77
C PRO A 305 17.97 -9.45 -7.54
N ALA A 306 16.82 -9.99 -7.09
CA ALA A 306 16.18 -11.14 -7.72
C ALA A 306 15.57 -10.78 -9.09
N LEU A 307 14.92 -9.62 -9.19
CA LEU A 307 14.34 -9.14 -10.45
C LEU A 307 15.44 -8.76 -11.46
N ARG A 308 16.54 -8.14 -11.02
CA ARG A 308 17.70 -7.86 -11.88
C ARG A 308 18.38 -9.16 -12.36
N PHE A 309 18.44 -10.18 -11.50
CA PHE A 309 18.91 -11.50 -11.90
C PHE A 309 17.99 -12.12 -12.97
N LEU A 310 16.67 -12.01 -12.78
CA LEU A 310 15.70 -12.44 -13.79
C LEU A 310 15.88 -11.69 -15.11
N CYS A 311 16.14 -10.38 -15.11
CA CYS A 311 16.40 -9.62 -16.33
C CYS A 311 17.63 -10.13 -17.12
N LYS A 312 18.62 -10.75 -16.48
CA LYS A 312 19.78 -11.35 -17.17
C LYS A 312 19.43 -12.63 -17.93
N ASP A 313 18.41 -13.36 -17.48
CA ASP A 313 17.86 -14.53 -18.17
C ASP A 313 16.32 -14.47 -18.14
N ILE A 314 15.77 -13.49 -18.85
CA ILE A 314 14.33 -13.20 -18.87
C ILE A 314 13.52 -14.36 -19.46
N THR A 315 14.17 -15.30 -20.13
CA THR A 315 13.52 -16.48 -20.71
C THR A 315 12.96 -17.44 -19.66
N GLN A 316 13.38 -17.31 -18.40
CA GLN A 316 12.81 -18.05 -17.27
C GLN A 316 11.46 -17.49 -16.80
N SER A 317 11.10 -16.27 -17.19
CA SER A 317 9.83 -15.66 -16.81
C SER A 317 8.68 -16.23 -17.63
N VAL A 318 7.70 -16.84 -16.94
CA VAL A 318 6.46 -17.32 -17.58
C VAL A 318 5.66 -16.16 -18.19
N PHE A 319 5.71 -14.98 -17.56
CA PHE A 319 5.06 -13.77 -18.05
C PHE A 319 5.73 -13.27 -19.33
N PHE A 320 7.06 -13.17 -19.35
CA PHE A 320 7.78 -12.79 -20.57
C PHE A 320 7.49 -13.74 -21.73
N LEU A 321 7.51 -15.06 -21.49
CA LEU A 321 7.21 -16.05 -22.53
C LEU A 321 5.78 -15.90 -23.05
N ALA A 322 4.80 -15.69 -22.17
CA ALA A 322 3.41 -15.47 -22.55
C ALA A 322 3.25 -14.20 -23.40
N VAL A 323 3.85 -13.09 -22.97
CA VAL A 323 3.79 -11.79 -23.64
C VAL A 323 4.51 -11.85 -25.00
N ARG A 324 5.71 -12.42 -25.05
CA ARG A 324 6.48 -12.61 -26.29
C ARG A 324 5.72 -13.46 -27.30
N GLN A 325 5.09 -14.55 -26.85
CA GLN A 325 4.27 -15.38 -27.72
C GLN A 325 3.03 -14.63 -28.22
N HIS A 326 2.41 -13.80 -27.39
CA HIS A 326 1.26 -12.99 -27.77
C HIS A 326 1.58 -11.95 -28.86
N TYR A 327 2.77 -11.34 -28.80
CA TYR A 327 3.21 -10.30 -29.75
C TYR A 327 4.04 -10.82 -30.93
N LYS A 328 4.35 -12.11 -30.97
CA LYS A 328 5.09 -12.74 -32.07
C LYS A 328 4.39 -12.48 -33.42
N GLY A 329 5.08 -11.79 -34.33
CA GLY A 329 4.58 -11.48 -35.67
C GLY A 329 3.53 -10.35 -35.75
N LYS A 330 3.27 -9.62 -34.65
CA LYS A 330 2.28 -8.53 -34.57
C LYS A 330 2.89 -7.12 -34.47
N THR A 331 4.10 -6.91 -34.99
CA THR A 331 4.88 -5.67 -34.82
C THR A 331 4.12 -4.39 -35.24
N THR A 332 3.29 -4.46 -36.28
CA THR A 332 2.48 -3.31 -36.76
C THR A 332 1.15 -3.12 -36.02
N LYS A 333 0.71 -4.09 -35.21
CA LYS A 333 -0.58 -4.06 -34.47
C LYS A 333 -0.43 -3.63 -33.00
N LEU A 334 0.77 -3.60 -32.45
CA LEU A 334 1.08 -3.16 -31.08
C LEU A 334 0.53 -1.77 -30.74
N GLN A 335 0.45 -0.87 -31.73
CA GLN A 335 -0.06 0.50 -31.60
C GLN A 335 -1.55 0.64 -31.96
N SER A 336 -2.22 -0.46 -32.34
CA SER A 336 -3.64 -0.40 -32.71
C SER A 336 -4.52 -0.34 -31.45
N ILE A 337 -5.60 0.45 -31.52
CA ILE A 337 -6.57 0.60 -30.43
C ILE A 337 -7.07 -0.79 -29.96
N GLY A 338 -7.34 -1.72 -30.87
CA GLY A 338 -7.80 -3.07 -30.52
C GLY A 338 -6.76 -3.89 -29.74
N ALA A 339 -5.48 -3.81 -30.11
CA ALA A 339 -4.41 -4.48 -29.37
C ALA A 339 -4.17 -3.84 -28.00
N GLN A 340 -4.39 -2.53 -27.87
CA GLN A 340 -4.34 -1.84 -26.58
C GLN A 340 -5.50 -2.29 -25.69
N TYR A 341 -6.72 -2.43 -26.20
CA TYR A 341 -7.86 -2.98 -25.42
C TYR A 341 -7.62 -4.43 -24.95
N GLU A 342 -7.09 -5.30 -25.81
CA GLU A 342 -6.74 -6.68 -25.43
C GLU A 342 -5.60 -6.72 -24.40
N ALA A 343 -4.62 -5.82 -24.50
CA ALA A 343 -3.58 -5.65 -23.49
C ALA A 343 -4.18 -5.18 -22.16
N THR A 344 -5.14 -4.25 -22.17
CA THR A 344 -5.81 -3.75 -20.96
C THR A 344 -6.60 -4.84 -20.23
N ASP A 345 -7.38 -5.68 -20.92
CA ASP A 345 -8.12 -6.78 -20.26
C ASP A 345 -7.16 -7.86 -19.73
N ARG A 346 -6.04 -8.10 -20.41
CA ARG A 346 -4.99 -9.02 -19.94
C ARG A 346 -4.25 -8.45 -18.72
N LEU A 347 -3.80 -7.20 -18.79
CA LEU A 347 -3.12 -6.49 -17.70
C LEU A 347 -4.00 -6.37 -16.46
N ALA A 348 -5.30 -6.13 -16.66
CA ALA A 348 -6.29 -6.20 -15.60
C ALA A 348 -6.22 -7.57 -14.89
N ARG A 349 -6.25 -8.69 -15.62
CA ARG A 349 -6.19 -10.02 -15.00
C ARG A 349 -4.82 -10.42 -14.46
N GLN A 350 -3.75 -9.83 -14.98
CA GLN A 350 -2.36 -10.03 -14.56
C GLN A 350 -1.87 -8.98 -13.55
N GLY A 351 -2.78 -8.22 -12.94
CA GLY A 351 -2.45 -7.17 -11.98
C GLY A 351 -1.84 -7.70 -10.67
N VAL A 352 -1.97 -6.94 -9.59
CA VAL A 352 -1.36 -7.27 -8.28
C VAL A 352 -2.31 -8.04 -7.35
N GLY A 353 -3.35 -8.68 -7.89
CA GLY A 353 -4.33 -9.46 -7.12
C GLY A 353 -5.04 -8.64 -6.03
N TYR A 354 -5.07 -9.18 -4.81
CA TYR A 354 -5.72 -8.55 -3.65
C TYR A 354 -5.10 -7.23 -3.23
N TYR A 355 -3.93 -6.85 -3.76
CA TYR A 355 -3.39 -5.51 -3.52
C TYR A 355 -4.15 -4.41 -4.26
N GLY A 356 -4.93 -4.76 -5.30
CA GLY A 356 -5.79 -3.84 -6.03
C GLY A 356 -5.04 -2.71 -6.74
N GLU A 357 -5.77 -1.68 -7.12
CA GLU A 357 -5.21 -0.55 -7.88
C GLU A 357 -4.28 0.31 -7.02
N ARG A 358 -4.56 0.46 -5.72
CA ARG A 358 -3.63 1.12 -4.78
C ARG A 358 -2.28 0.43 -4.78
N GLY A 359 -2.28 -0.90 -4.67
CA GLY A 359 -1.05 -1.66 -4.74
C GLY A 359 -0.38 -1.56 -6.10
N TYR A 360 -1.16 -1.70 -7.19
CA TYR A 360 -0.62 -1.64 -8.55
C TYR A 360 0.22 -0.39 -8.77
N GLN A 361 -0.26 0.76 -8.30
CA GLN A 361 0.49 2.02 -8.40
C GLN A 361 1.80 1.99 -7.60
N ILE A 362 1.81 1.40 -6.39
CA ILE A 362 3.05 1.21 -5.62
C ILE A 362 4.03 0.31 -6.39
N PHE A 363 3.55 -0.78 -6.98
CA PHE A 363 4.37 -1.66 -7.84
C PHE A 363 4.95 -0.90 -9.03
N ASP A 364 4.10 -0.16 -9.75
CA ASP A 364 4.47 0.60 -10.94
C ASP A 364 5.55 1.64 -10.61
N TYR A 365 5.34 2.49 -9.59
CA TYR A 365 6.34 3.49 -9.18
C TYR A 365 7.65 2.86 -8.71
N THR A 366 7.58 1.80 -7.89
CA THR A 366 8.78 1.17 -7.33
C THR A 366 9.63 0.53 -8.44
N LEU A 367 8.99 -0.14 -9.41
CA LEU A 367 9.73 -0.80 -10.47
C LEU A 367 10.31 0.18 -11.49
N HIS A 368 9.62 1.27 -11.82
CA HIS A 368 10.20 2.35 -12.63
C HIS A 368 11.41 3.01 -11.93
N PHE A 369 11.35 3.13 -10.60
CA PHE A 369 12.49 3.61 -9.82
C PHE A 369 13.68 2.64 -9.88
N MET A 370 13.44 1.33 -9.78
CA MET A 370 14.49 0.31 -9.74
C MET A 370 15.13 -0.01 -11.11
N PHE A 371 14.36 0.18 -12.18
CA PHE A 371 14.73 -0.18 -13.55
C PHE A 371 14.54 1.04 -14.46
N PRO A 372 15.55 1.90 -14.66
CA PRO A 372 15.39 3.10 -15.47
C PRO A 372 15.23 2.77 -16.96
N ASP A 373 14.58 3.68 -17.70
CA ASP A 373 14.33 3.61 -19.15
C ASP A 373 15.59 3.45 -20.02
N SER A 374 16.79 3.62 -19.44
CA SER A 374 18.09 3.40 -20.09
C SER A 374 18.47 1.92 -20.22
N LEU A 375 17.61 0.99 -19.81
CA LEU A 375 17.85 -0.45 -19.88
C LEU A 375 17.96 -0.91 -21.35
N ASP A 376 18.94 -1.76 -21.66
CA ASP A 376 19.09 -2.30 -23.02
C ASP A 376 17.96 -3.29 -23.33
N LEU A 377 17.05 -2.89 -24.22
CA LEU A 377 15.87 -3.67 -24.60
C LEU A 377 16.16 -4.75 -25.65
N SER A 378 17.40 -4.88 -26.13
CA SER A 378 17.77 -5.80 -27.21
C SER A 378 17.38 -7.26 -26.90
N ASP A 379 17.54 -7.69 -25.64
CA ASP A 379 17.19 -9.03 -25.17
C ASP A 379 15.67 -9.23 -24.92
N PHE A 380 14.91 -8.13 -24.87
CA PHE A 380 13.48 -8.10 -24.55
C PHE A 380 12.58 -7.94 -25.78
N TYR A 381 13.16 -7.91 -26.98
CA TYR A 381 12.41 -7.77 -28.23
C TYR A 381 11.30 -8.85 -28.34
N PRO A 382 10.04 -8.47 -28.67
CA PRO A 382 9.60 -7.20 -29.25
C PRO A 382 9.02 -6.17 -28.23
N LEU A 383 9.31 -6.29 -26.95
CA LEU A 383 8.67 -5.45 -25.92
C LEU A 383 9.28 -4.04 -25.86
N THR A 384 8.42 -3.06 -25.62
CA THR A 384 8.86 -1.72 -25.17
C THR A 384 9.20 -1.78 -23.69
N TYR A 385 9.93 -0.77 -23.19
CA TYR A 385 10.19 -0.62 -21.76
C TYR A 385 8.90 -0.65 -20.91
N GLU A 386 7.88 0.10 -21.34
CA GLU A 386 6.57 0.12 -20.68
C GLU A 386 5.93 -1.28 -20.59
N MET A 387 6.00 -2.06 -21.66
CA MET A 387 5.48 -3.42 -21.70
C MET A 387 6.30 -4.35 -20.82
N LEU A 388 7.61 -4.17 -20.74
CA LEU A 388 8.47 -4.93 -19.85
C LEU A 388 8.09 -4.69 -18.38
N ILE A 389 7.90 -3.43 -17.99
CA ILE A 389 7.51 -3.10 -16.61
C ILE A 389 6.12 -3.67 -16.31
N ARG A 390 5.11 -3.32 -17.11
CA ARG A 390 3.71 -3.63 -16.78
C ARG A 390 3.31 -5.07 -17.00
N GLU A 391 3.83 -5.72 -18.03
CA GLU A 391 3.39 -7.08 -18.42
C GLU A 391 4.33 -8.18 -17.94
N VAL A 392 5.51 -7.83 -17.41
CA VAL A 392 6.49 -8.81 -16.95
C VAL A 392 6.93 -8.52 -15.52
N LEU A 393 7.52 -7.35 -15.25
CA LEU A 393 8.13 -7.09 -13.94
C LEU A 393 7.10 -6.88 -12.83
N ILE A 394 5.98 -6.17 -13.09
CA ILE A 394 4.89 -6.03 -12.12
C ILE A 394 4.30 -7.41 -11.75
N PRO A 395 3.90 -8.27 -12.71
CA PRO A 395 3.40 -9.61 -12.39
C PRO A 395 4.42 -10.49 -11.66
N GLU A 396 5.70 -10.46 -12.05
CA GLU A 396 6.78 -11.21 -11.38
C GLU A 396 6.97 -10.78 -9.93
N ALA A 397 6.99 -9.47 -9.69
CA ALA A 397 7.06 -8.93 -8.34
C ALA A 397 5.81 -9.31 -7.54
N ALA A 398 4.62 -9.23 -8.15
CA ALA A 398 3.35 -9.49 -7.47
C ALA A 398 3.28 -10.95 -7.01
N VAL A 399 3.67 -11.89 -7.87
CA VAL A 399 3.77 -13.31 -7.52
C VAL A 399 4.68 -13.49 -6.32
N ARG A 400 5.89 -12.93 -6.34
CA ARG A 400 6.86 -13.08 -5.23
C ARG A 400 6.37 -12.49 -3.91
N ILE A 401 5.71 -11.33 -3.95
CA ILE A 401 5.11 -10.70 -2.77
C ILE A 401 4.00 -11.58 -2.22
N ILE A 402 3.10 -12.09 -3.07
CA ILE A 402 1.98 -12.95 -2.66
C ILE A 402 2.46 -14.31 -2.14
N GLN A 403 3.50 -14.88 -2.75
CA GLN A 403 4.16 -16.09 -2.24
C GLN A 403 4.67 -15.87 -0.81
N ALA A 404 5.29 -14.72 -0.54
CA ALA A 404 5.78 -14.39 0.79
C ALA A 404 4.64 -14.14 1.79
N ASP A 405 3.55 -13.48 1.37
CA ASP A 405 2.41 -13.18 2.23
C ASP A 405 1.63 -14.43 2.64
N LEU A 406 1.38 -15.33 1.69
CA LEU A 406 0.50 -16.48 1.86
C LEU A 406 1.24 -17.82 1.97
N LEU A 407 2.58 -17.79 1.94
CA LEU A 407 3.45 -18.98 1.96
C LEU A 407 3.10 -20.00 0.86
N LEU A 408 2.93 -19.50 -0.37
CA LEU A 408 2.45 -20.27 -1.51
C LEU A 408 3.56 -20.66 -2.51
N THR A 409 3.29 -21.68 -3.33
CA THR A 409 4.08 -21.95 -4.53
C THR A 409 3.82 -20.88 -5.60
N THR A 410 4.69 -20.81 -6.61
CA THR A 410 4.58 -19.82 -7.69
C THR A 410 3.25 -19.97 -8.43
N GLU A 411 2.86 -21.20 -8.74
CA GLU A 411 1.62 -21.51 -9.45
C GLU A 411 0.39 -21.10 -8.64
N ALA A 412 0.38 -21.41 -7.34
CA ALA A 412 -0.71 -21.04 -6.45
C ALA A 412 -0.81 -19.51 -6.29
N ALA A 413 0.32 -18.79 -6.22
CA ALA A 413 0.32 -17.33 -6.17
C ALA A 413 -0.21 -16.69 -7.46
N VAL A 414 0.10 -17.25 -8.64
CA VAL A 414 -0.50 -16.81 -9.91
C VAL A 414 -2.02 -16.99 -9.89
N THR A 415 -2.53 -18.13 -9.42
CA THR A 415 -3.97 -18.34 -9.26
C THR A 415 -4.59 -17.33 -8.29
N VAL A 416 -3.93 -17.04 -7.16
CA VAL A 416 -4.40 -16.00 -6.23
C VAL A 416 -4.47 -14.64 -6.90
N ILE A 417 -3.49 -14.23 -7.72
CA ILE A 417 -3.55 -12.96 -8.45
C ILE A 417 -4.84 -12.86 -9.28
N GLU A 418 -5.14 -13.90 -10.05
CA GLU A 418 -6.30 -13.91 -10.95
C GLU A 418 -7.62 -13.90 -10.17
N GLU A 419 -7.74 -14.74 -9.14
CA GLU A 419 -8.97 -14.90 -8.35
C GLU A 419 -9.24 -13.68 -7.46
N SER A 420 -8.17 -13.06 -6.93
CA SER A 420 -8.28 -11.93 -6.00
C SER A 420 -8.28 -10.56 -6.68
N TYR A 421 -8.13 -10.49 -8.00
CA TYR A 421 -8.13 -9.23 -8.75
C TYR A 421 -9.34 -8.34 -8.47
N ARG A 422 -10.56 -8.91 -8.58
CA ARG A 422 -11.79 -8.15 -8.30
C ARG A 422 -11.87 -7.69 -6.86
N PHE A 423 -11.36 -8.52 -5.94
CA PHE A 423 -11.30 -8.19 -4.53
C PHE A 423 -10.41 -6.98 -4.27
N GLY A 424 -9.19 -7.01 -4.79
CA GLY A 424 -8.27 -5.89 -4.66
C GLY A 424 -8.84 -4.58 -5.21
N ASN A 425 -9.44 -4.62 -6.41
CA ASN A 425 -9.93 -3.41 -7.07
C ASN A 425 -11.19 -2.80 -6.47
N VAL A 426 -11.98 -3.56 -5.71
CA VAL A 426 -13.12 -2.97 -4.99
C VAL A 426 -12.69 -2.44 -3.64
N LEU A 427 -11.87 -3.20 -2.91
CA LEU A 427 -11.50 -2.85 -1.54
C LEU A 427 -10.39 -1.79 -1.48
N HIS A 428 -9.39 -1.88 -2.36
CA HIS A 428 -8.16 -1.09 -2.34
C HIS A 428 -8.03 -0.17 -3.56
N LEU A 429 -9.00 0.73 -3.72
CA LEU A 429 -8.97 1.79 -4.72
C LEU A 429 -7.94 2.89 -4.37
N PRO A 430 -7.43 3.63 -5.37
CA PRO A 430 -6.55 4.75 -5.14
C PRO A 430 -7.26 5.85 -4.38
N THR A 431 -6.57 6.46 -3.42
CA THR A 431 -7.07 7.55 -2.59
C THR A 431 -7.60 8.74 -3.41
N MET A 432 -7.07 8.96 -4.62
CA MET A 432 -7.45 10.04 -5.54
C MET A 432 -8.90 9.97 -6.05
N ILE A 433 -9.52 8.78 -6.13
CA ILE A 433 -10.93 8.67 -6.56
C ILE A 433 -11.89 9.06 -5.43
N ALA A 434 -11.46 8.95 -4.16
CA ALA A 434 -12.25 9.48 -3.04
C ALA A 434 -12.34 11.02 -3.08
N LEU A 435 -11.32 11.70 -3.63
CA LEU A 435 -11.23 13.16 -3.73
C LEU A 435 -11.74 13.75 -5.06
N THR A 436 -11.86 12.98 -6.14
CA THR A 436 -12.37 13.53 -7.42
C THR A 436 -13.89 13.50 -7.56
N LEU A 437 -14.61 12.82 -6.66
CA LEU A 437 -16.02 13.11 -6.35
C LEU A 437 -16.19 14.32 -5.41
N TRP A 438 -15.10 15.02 -5.13
CA TRP A 438 -15.00 16.17 -4.24
C TRP A 438 -14.62 17.43 -5.03
N SER A 439 -15.49 17.81 -5.97
CA SER A 439 -15.70 19.23 -6.25
C SER A 439 -16.97 19.64 -5.51
N PRO A 440 -16.90 20.48 -4.45
CA PRO A 440 -18.06 21.28 -4.15
C PRO A 440 -18.28 22.16 -5.38
N CYS A 441 -19.45 22.08 -6.00
CA CYS A 441 -19.94 23.17 -6.81
C CYS A 441 -19.89 24.42 -5.92
N VAL A 442 -18.86 25.24 -6.09
CA VAL A 442 -18.80 26.57 -5.54
C VAL A 442 -19.79 27.40 -6.36
N ALA A 443 -20.86 27.81 -5.66
CA ALA A 443 -21.83 28.88 -5.93
C ALA A 443 -22.30 29.10 -7.38
#